data_AF-A0A3C0GLV7-F1
#
_entry.id   AF-A0A3C0GLV7-F1
#
_cell.length_a   1.000
_cell.length_b   1.000
_cell.length_c   1.000
_cell.angle_alpha   90.00
_cell.angle_beta   90.00
_cell.angle_gamma   90.00
#
_symmetry.space_group_name_H-M   'P 1'
#
loop_
_entity.id
_entity.type
_entity.pdbx_description
1 polymer ?
#
loop_
_entity_poly.entity_id
_entity_poly.type
_entity_poly.pdbx_seq_one_letter_code
_entity_poly.pdbx_strand_id
1 'polypeptide(L)'
;FLISLIGKSLKRKSDKVQQEQGYFLSILEETLGGLRVIKAFNAESVFARKFQSSTKRFFNFSNSLLNRQNLASPTSEFFGIAAIGVILWYGGQMVLVEKTLEAELFITYMALSYQILTPAKAISKASYGVKKGNAAAERVLEVLETENPISEIDNPIQQDNFTKAVKID
;
A
#
# COMPACT_ATOMS: atom_id res chain seq x y z
N PHE A 1 -10.06 2.61 15.46
CA PHE A 1 -9.92 1.14 15.48
C PHE A 1 -10.10 0.49 14.09
N LEU A 2 -11.23 0.70 13.39
CA LEU A 2 -11.46 0.17 12.02
C LEU A 2 -10.40 0.60 10.98
N ILE A 3 -9.96 1.86 11.02
CA ILE A 3 -8.98 2.40 10.07
C ILE A 3 -7.57 1.80 10.25
N SER A 4 -7.19 1.37 11.47
CA SER A 4 -5.87 0.72 11.68
C SER A 4 -5.89 -0.74 11.23
N LEU A 5 -7.04 -1.42 11.34
CA LEU A 5 -7.23 -2.78 10.82
C LEU A 5 -7.17 -2.82 9.30
N ILE A 6 -7.81 -1.85 8.64
CA ILE A 6 -7.74 -1.70 7.17
C ILE A 6 -6.29 -1.46 6.74
N GLY A 7 -5.60 -0.52 7.39
CA GLY A 7 -4.19 -0.19 7.10
C GLY A 7 -3.23 -1.37 7.27
N LYS A 8 -3.29 -2.09 8.40
CA LYS A 8 -2.46 -3.30 8.63
C LYS A 8 -2.73 -4.39 7.58
N SER A 9 -3.99 -4.58 7.21
CA SER A 9 -4.34 -5.58 6.20
C SER A 9 -3.87 -5.20 4.80
N LEU A 10 -3.75 -3.90 4.52
CA LEU A 10 -3.27 -3.37 3.25
C LEU A 10 -1.75 -3.54 3.15
N LYS A 11 -1.00 -3.22 4.22
CA LYS A 11 0.46 -3.45 4.32
C LYS A 11 0.80 -4.90 4.01
N ARG A 12 0.19 -5.85 4.74
CA ARG A 12 0.39 -7.30 4.51
C ARG A 12 0.09 -7.76 3.07
N LYS A 13 -0.89 -7.16 2.39
CA LYS A 13 -1.20 -7.49 0.99
C LYS A 13 -0.20 -6.86 0.02
N SER A 14 0.24 -5.64 0.29
CA SER A 14 1.27 -4.94 -0.49
C SER A 14 2.60 -5.69 -0.44
N ASP A 15 3.00 -6.19 0.74
CA ASP A 15 4.24 -6.94 0.90
C ASP A 15 4.24 -8.21 0.03
N LYS A 16 3.11 -8.94 0.00
CA LYS A 16 2.95 -10.12 -0.87
C LYS A 16 3.04 -9.79 -2.37
N VAL A 17 2.53 -8.64 -2.78
CA VAL A 17 2.63 -8.19 -4.18
C VAL A 17 4.08 -7.91 -4.55
N GLN A 18 4.81 -7.17 -3.70
CA GLN A 18 6.23 -6.88 -3.94
C GLN A 18 7.10 -8.13 -3.91
N GLN A 19 6.83 -9.06 -3.00
CA GLN A 19 7.58 -10.32 -2.92
C GLN A 19 7.39 -11.19 -4.16
N GLU A 20 6.16 -11.37 -4.65
CA GLU A 20 5.92 -12.09 -5.90
C GLU A 20 6.47 -11.36 -7.13
N GLN A 21 6.50 -10.01 -7.09
CA GLN A 21 7.12 -9.21 -8.15
C GLN A 21 8.62 -9.47 -8.26
N GLY A 22 9.33 -9.45 -7.13
CA GLY A 22 10.75 -9.81 -7.08
C GLY A 22 10.98 -11.24 -7.54
N TYR A 23 10.17 -12.18 -7.06
CA TYR A 23 10.31 -13.59 -7.41
C TYR A 23 10.11 -13.88 -8.91
N PHE A 24 9.08 -13.32 -9.57
CA PHE A 24 8.92 -13.54 -11.01
C PHE A 24 10.03 -12.86 -11.82
N LEU A 25 10.54 -11.71 -11.36
CA LEU A 25 11.65 -11.01 -12.01
C LEU A 25 12.94 -11.84 -11.93
N SER A 26 13.22 -12.45 -10.78
CA SER A 26 14.35 -13.37 -10.63
C SER A 26 14.23 -14.59 -11.55
N ILE A 27 13.03 -15.17 -11.71
CA ILE A 27 12.81 -16.25 -12.69
C ILE A 27 13.14 -15.78 -14.10
N LEU A 28 12.77 -14.54 -14.44
CA LEU A 28 13.01 -13.94 -15.76
C LEU A 28 14.50 -13.75 -16.01
N GLU A 29 15.24 -13.18 -15.04
CA GLU A 29 16.70 -13.03 -15.10
C GLU A 29 17.42 -14.38 -15.22
N GLU A 30 17.04 -15.37 -14.40
CA GLU A 30 17.60 -16.73 -14.45
C GLU A 30 17.31 -17.39 -15.81
N THR A 31 16.13 -17.16 -16.37
CA THR A 31 15.75 -17.70 -17.69
C THR A 31 16.55 -17.05 -18.82
N LEU A 32 16.72 -15.73 -18.80
CA LEU A 32 17.47 -15.02 -19.84
C LEU A 32 18.97 -15.29 -19.74
N GLY A 33 19.54 -15.25 -18.54
CA GLY A 33 20.96 -15.56 -18.30
C GLY A 33 21.29 -17.03 -18.59
N GLY A 34 20.37 -17.94 -18.28
CA GLY A 34 20.51 -19.39 -18.45
C GLY A 34 19.94 -19.95 -19.75
N LEU A 35 19.51 -19.12 -20.70
CA LEU A 35 18.68 -19.57 -21.84
C LEU A 35 19.33 -20.71 -22.65
N ARG A 36 20.65 -20.66 -22.86
CA ARG A 36 21.40 -21.72 -23.55
C ARG A 36 21.34 -23.05 -22.81
N VAL A 37 21.48 -23.02 -21.48
CA VAL A 37 21.39 -24.22 -20.62
C VAL A 37 19.97 -24.77 -20.64
N ILE A 38 18.97 -23.91 -20.47
CA ILE A 38 17.56 -24.31 -20.46
C ILE A 38 17.17 -25.00 -21.78
N LYS A 39 17.63 -24.47 -22.92
CA LYS A 39 17.42 -25.10 -24.24
C LYS A 39 18.19 -26.41 -24.40
N ALA A 40 19.44 -26.48 -23.94
CA ALA A 40 20.23 -27.71 -24.00
C ALA A 40 19.58 -28.87 -23.23
N PHE A 41 18.87 -28.56 -22.14
CA PHE A 41 18.13 -29.54 -21.34
C PHE A 41 16.64 -29.67 -21.71
N ASN A 42 16.15 -29.01 -22.78
CA ASN A 42 14.73 -28.97 -23.17
C ASN A 42 13.78 -28.57 -22.00
N ALA A 43 14.24 -27.73 -21.09
CA ALA A 43 13.56 -27.38 -19.84
C ALA A 43 12.65 -26.15 -19.97
N GLU A 44 12.42 -25.64 -21.18
CA GLU A 44 11.65 -24.41 -21.44
C GLU A 44 10.23 -24.49 -20.86
N SER A 45 9.56 -25.65 -20.98
CA SER A 45 8.22 -25.87 -20.43
C SER A 45 8.17 -25.79 -18.90
N VAL A 46 9.26 -26.17 -18.21
CA VAL A 46 9.35 -26.10 -16.74
C VAL A 46 9.45 -24.65 -16.30
N PHE A 47 10.34 -23.87 -16.90
CA PHE A 47 10.49 -22.45 -16.60
C PHE A 47 9.26 -21.64 -17.00
N ALA A 48 8.63 -21.95 -18.14
CA ALA A 48 7.37 -21.33 -18.54
C ALA A 48 6.24 -21.57 -17.51
N ARG A 49 6.10 -22.80 -17.01
CA ARG A 49 5.15 -23.11 -15.92
C ARG A 49 5.48 -22.39 -14.61
N LYS A 50 6.76 -22.33 -14.23
CA LYS A 50 7.24 -21.62 -13.03
C LYS A 50 6.89 -20.13 -13.12
N PHE A 51 7.17 -19.51 -14.26
CA PHE A 51 6.84 -18.12 -14.56
C PHE A 51 5.31 -17.89 -14.53
N GLN A 52 4.53 -18.69 -15.26
CA GLN A 52 3.08 -18.55 -15.32
C GLN A 52 2.42 -18.69 -13.94
N SER A 53 2.88 -19.63 -13.12
CA SER A 53 2.43 -19.81 -11.74
C SER A 53 2.71 -18.56 -10.88
N SER A 54 3.92 -17.99 -11.00
CA SER A 54 4.31 -16.76 -10.30
C SER A 54 3.47 -15.57 -10.73
N THR A 55 3.33 -15.36 -12.03
CA THR A 55 2.56 -14.25 -12.59
C THR A 55 1.08 -14.35 -12.23
N LYS A 56 0.53 -15.57 -12.13
CA LYS A 56 -0.85 -15.79 -11.64
C LYS A 56 -1.01 -15.43 -10.16
N ARG A 57 -0.04 -15.77 -9.30
CA ARG A 57 -0.05 -15.35 -7.88
C ARG A 57 0.06 -13.84 -7.75
N PHE A 58 0.98 -13.22 -8.50
CA PHE A 58 1.09 -11.75 -8.58
C PHE A 58 -0.23 -11.12 -9.01
N PHE A 59 -0.87 -11.62 -10.08
CA PHE A 59 -2.16 -11.13 -10.54
C PHE A 59 -3.23 -11.20 -9.43
N ASN A 60 -3.35 -12.34 -8.76
CA ASN A 60 -4.33 -12.53 -7.69
C ASN A 60 -4.09 -11.59 -6.51
N PHE A 61 -2.84 -11.42 -6.07
CA PHE A 61 -2.50 -10.53 -4.95
C PHE A 61 -2.70 -9.06 -5.33
N SER A 62 -2.27 -8.65 -6.52
CA SER A 62 -2.44 -7.29 -7.05
C SER A 62 -3.92 -6.94 -7.19
N ASN A 63 -4.72 -7.83 -7.78
CA ASN A 63 -6.16 -7.59 -7.93
C ASN A 63 -6.86 -7.49 -6.56
N SER A 64 -6.46 -8.34 -5.61
CA SER A 64 -6.99 -8.29 -4.24
C SER A 64 -6.60 -7.04 -3.46
N LEU A 65 -5.42 -6.47 -3.73
CA LEU A 65 -4.95 -5.22 -3.15
C LEU A 65 -5.68 -4.02 -3.78
N LEU A 66 -5.75 -3.97 -5.11
CA LEU A 66 -6.41 -2.91 -5.87
C LEU A 66 -7.89 -2.82 -5.54
N ASN A 67 -8.61 -3.95 -5.48
CA ASN A 67 -10.02 -3.94 -5.09
C ASN A 67 -10.23 -3.34 -3.69
N ARG A 68 -9.30 -3.60 -2.76
CA ARG A 68 -9.36 -3.07 -1.40
C ARG A 68 -9.02 -1.59 -1.32
N GLN A 69 -8.11 -1.12 -2.18
CA GLN A 69 -7.80 0.29 -2.34
C GLN A 69 -8.98 1.05 -2.99
N ASN A 70 -9.60 0.45 -4.01
CA ASN A 70 -10.73 1.03 -4.73
C ASN A 70 -11.96 1.16 -3.85
N LEU A 71 -12.16 0.29 -2.84
CA LEU A 71 -13.24 0.45 -1.85
C LEU A 71 -13.12 1.70 -0.97
N ALA A 72 -11.94 2.31 -0.85
CA ALA A 72 -11.77 3.51 -0.02
C ALA A 72 -12.55 4.73 -0.57
N SER A 73 -12.66 4.88 -1.91
CA SER A 73 -13.39 5.99 -2.53
C SER A 73 -14.91 5.89 -2.34
N PRO A 74 -15.57 4.76 -2.72
CA PRO A 74 -17.02 4.55 -2.53
C PRO A 74 -17.44 4.67 -1.08
N THR A 75 -16.59 4.25 -0.14
CA THR A 75 -16.90 4.34 1.29
C THR A 75 -17.05 5.81 1.72
N SER A 76 -16.14 6.69 1.29
CA SER A 76 -16.20 8.13 1.60
C SER A 76 -17.38 8.84 0.93
N GLU A 77 -17.78 8.39 -0.26
CA GLU A 77 -18.95 8.89 -0.97
C GLU A 77 -20.25 8.46 -0.28
N PHE A 78 -20.35 7.18 0.08
CA PHE A 78 -21.49 6.63 0.81
C PHE A 78 -21.73 7.36 2.13
N PHE A 79 -20.69 7.55 2.96
CA PHE A 79 -20.84 8.29 4.21
C PHE A 79 -21.24 9.75 3.98
N GLY A 80 -20.80 10.37 2.89
CA GLY A 80 -21.21 11.72 2.55
C GLY A 80 -22.69 11.83 2.18
N ILE A 81 -23.19 10.93 1.35
CA ILE A 81 -24.61 10.88 0.98
C ILE A 81 -25.47 10.50 2.19
N ALA A 82 -25.02 9.53 3.00
CA ALA A 82 -25.72 9.10 4.21
C ALA A 82 -25.85 10.24 5.23
N ALA A 83 -24.78 11.02 5.45
CA ALA A 83 -24.82 12.18 6.34
C ALA A 83 -25.87 13.22 5.89
N ILE A 84 -25.89 13.54 4.59
CA ILE A 84 -26.90 14.44 4.01
C ILE A 84 -28.31 13.86 4.15
N GLY A 85 -28.48 12.56 3.92
CA GLY A 85 -29.77 11.89 4.10
C GLY A 85 -30.29 11.97 5.54
N VAL A 86 -29.41 11.80 6.54
CA VAL A 86 -29.77 11.94 7.96
C VAL A 86 -30.16 13.38 8.30
N ILE A 87 -29.39 14.37 7.83
CA ILE A 87 -29.71 15.78 8.03
C ILE A 87 -31.05 16.12 7.38
N LEU A 88 -31.29 15.64 6.16
CA LEU A 88 -32.53 15.87 5.43
C LEU A 88 -33.74 15.27 6.15
N TRP A 89 -33.61 14.02 6.62
CA TRP A 89 -34.67 13.34 7.35
C TRP A 89 -35.02 14.05 8.65
N TYR A 90 -34.01 14.33 9.47
CA TYR A 90 -34.20 14.93 10.78
C TYR A 90 -34.65 16.40 10.69
N GLY A 91 -33.97 17.20 9.87
CA GLY A 91 -34.36 18.60 9.65
C GLY A 91 -35.71 18.74 8.95
N GLY A 92 -36.06 17.80 8.05
CA GLY A 92 -37.38 17.74 7.43
C GLY A 92 -38.51 17.52 8.45
N GLN A 93 -38.30 16.65 9.45
CA GLN A 93 -39.25 16.48 10.57
C GLN A 93 -39.40 17.77 11.40
N MET A 94 -38.30 18.45 11.69
CA MET A 94 -38.32 19.72 12.45
C MET A 94 -39.10 20.83 11.72
N VAL A 95 -39.01 20.90 10.38
CA VAL A 95 -39.72 21.90 9.57
C VAL A 95 -41.19 21.53 9.38
N LEU A 96 -41.50 20.28 9.00
CA LEU A 96 -42.83 19.88 8.55
C LEU A 96 -43.76 19.45 9.68
N VAL A 97 -43.23 18.81 10.73
CA VAL A 97 -44.02 18.21 11.81
C VAL A 97 -43.94 19.08 13.06
N GLU A 98 -42.73 19.28 13.58
CA GLU A 98 -42.52 20.00 14.85
C GLU A 98 -42.68 21.51 14.70
N LYS A 99 -42.47 22.05 13.50
CA LYS A 99 -42.46 23.49 13.18
C LYS A 99 -41.51 24.29 14.09
N THR A 100 -40.43 23.65 14.52
CA THR A 100 -39.39 24.23 15.39
C THR A 100 -38.29 24.92 14.58
N LEU A 101 -38.24 24.68 13.26
CA LEU A 101 -37.26 25.25 12.34
C LEU A 101 -37.95 25.86 11.12
N GLU A 102 -37.57 27.07 10.75
CA GLU A 102 -38.06 27.71 9.52
C GLU A 102 -37.43 27.06 8.27
N ALA A 103 -38.22 26.93 7.21
CA ALA A 103 -37.79 26.28 5.98
C ALA A 103 -36.60 27.00 5.32
N GLU A 104 -36.54 28.33 5.38
CA GLU A 104 -35.44 29.12 4.81
C GLU A 104 -34.10 28.87 5.53
N LEU A 105 -34.13 28.87 6.86
CA LEU A 105 -33.00 28.51 7.71
C LEU A 105 -32.52 27.08 7.44
N PHE A 106 -33.45 26.13 7.26
CA PHE A 106 -33.11 24.75 6.93
C PHE A 106 -32.40 24.63 5.57
N ILE A 107 -32.88 25.33 4.54
CA ILE A 107 -32.23 25.33 3.21
C ILE A 107 -30.81 25.92 3.30
N THR A 108 -30.62 26.98 4.07
CA THR A 108 -29.30 27.60 4.28
C THR A 108 -28.37 26.64 5.02
N TYR A 109 -28.86 25.96 6.06
CA TYR A 109 -28.10 24.93 6.78
C TYR A 109 -27.69 23.76 5.88
N MET A 110 -28.58 23.30 4.99
CA MET A 110 -28.28 22.26 4.00
C MET A 110 -27.17 22.70 3.04
N ALA A 111 -27.23 23.93 2.53
CA ALA A 111 -26.21 24.47 1.64
C ALA A 111 -24.82 24.54 2.32
N LEU A 112 -24.77 25.02 3.57
CA LEU A 112 -23.53 25.06 4.36
C LEU A 112 -23.00 23.66 4.66
N SER A 113 -23.89 22.70 4.97
CA SER A 113 -23.51 21.31 5.23
C SER A 113 -22.86 20.65 4.01
N TYR A 114 -23.37 20.92 2.81
CA TYR A 114 -22.75 20.47 1.56
C TYR A 114 -21.35 21.04 1.36
N GLN A 115 -21.11 22.30 1.72
CA GLN A 115 -19.79 22.92 1.62
C GLN A 115 -18.78 22.28 2.58
N ILE A 116 -19.20 21.83 3.76
CA ILE A 116 -18.33 21.13 4.73
C ILE A 116 -17.97 19.71 4.26
N LEU A 117 -18.83 19.09 3.44
CA LEU A 117 -18.63 17.70 3.03
C LEU A 117 -17.36 17.50 2.19
N THR A 118 -17.08 18.41 1.26
CA THR A 118 -15.89 18.36 0.40
C THR A 118 -14.58 18.39 1.18
N PRO A 119 -14.32 19.36 2.07
CA PRO A 119 -13.11 19.37 2.90
C PRO A 119 -13.07 18.18 3.87
N ALA A 120 -14.20 17.74 4.43
CA ALA A 120 -14.24 16.53 5.27
C ALA A 120 -13.80 15.27 4.50
N LYS A 121 -14.26 15.09 3.26
CA LYS A 121 -13.80 14.01 2.36
C LYS A 121 -12.31 14.13 2.05
N ALA A 122 -11.82 15.35 1.80
CA ALA A 122 -10.40 15.59 1.53
C ALA A 122 -9.53 15.19 2.72
N ILE A 123 -9.92 15.53 3.95
CA ILE A 123 -9.22 15.13 5.19
C ILE A 123 -9.20 13.60 5.34
N SER A 124 -10.31 12.93 5.07
CA SER A 124 -10.40 11.47 5.12
C SER A 124 -9.45 10.81 4.11
N LYS A 125 -9.41 11.31 2.87
CA LYS A 125 -8.49 10.84 1.82
C LYS A 125 -7.03 11.13 2.17
N ALA A 126 -6.74 12.32 2.70
CA ALA A 126 -5.40 12.70 3.15
C ALA A 126 -4.90 11.79 4.28
N SER A 127 -5.76 11.46 5.25
CA SER A 127 -5.45 10.53 6.34
C SER A 127 -5.04 9.14 5.83
N TYR A 128 -5.67 8.67 4.76
CA TYR A 128 -5.24 7.44 4.08
C TYR A 128 -3.88 7.60 3.38
N GLY A 129 -3.67 8.73 2.70
CA GLY A 129 -2.39 9.08 2.08
C GLY A 129 -1.23 9.09 3.06
N VAL A 130 -1.40 9.72 4.23
CA VAL A 130 -0.39 9.76 5.31
C VAL A 130 -0.04 8.35 5.80
N LYS A 131 -1.05 7.49 6.05
CA LYS A 131 -0.79 6.10 6.47
C LYS A 131 0.00 5.30 5.44
N LYS A 132 -0.29 5.50 4.15
CA LYS A 132 0.48 4.89 3.05
C LYS A 132 1.91 5.43 3.02
N GLY A 133 2.09 6.74 3.21
CA GLY A 133 3.39 7.40 3.31
C GLY A 133 4.24 6.84 4.46
N ASN A 134 3.65 6.70 5.65
CA ASN A 134 4.35 6.15 6.82
C ASN A 134 4.87 4.73 6.58
N ALA A 135 4.10 3.87 5.90
CA ALA A 135 4.56 2.52 5.56
C ALA A 135 5.72 2.51 4.55
N ALA A 136 5.81 3.52 3.68
CA ALA A 136 6.96 3.69 2.79
C ALA A 136 8.17 4.24 3.56
N ALA A 137 7.96 5.22 4.44
CA ALA A 137 9.00 5.79 5.29
C ALA A 137 9.64 4.74 6.20
N GLU A 138 8.83 3.86 6.81
CA GLU A 138 9.29 2.77 7.68
C GLU A 138 10.32 1.86 6.97
N ARG A 139 10.09 1.51 5.69
CA ARG A 139 11.04 0.71 4.90
C ARG A 139 12.33 1.46 4.55
N VAL A 140 12.26 2.77 4.38
CA VAL A 140 13.46 3.59 4.12
C VAL A 140 14.28 3.72 5.40
N LEU A 141 13.62 3.98 6.53
CA LEU A 141 14.28 4.02 7.84
C LEU A 141 14.95 2.70 8.17
N GLU A 142 14.30 1.56 7.91
CA GLU A 142 14.88 0.23 8.13
C GLU A 142 16.25 0.07 7.46
N VAL A 143 16.41 0.55 6.23
CA VAL A 143 17.70 0.53 5.51
C VAL A 143 18.69 1.55 6.08
N LEU A 144 18.24 2.76 6.41
CA LEU A 144 19.10 3.83 6.93
C LEU A 144 19.63 3.53 8.34
N GLU A 145 18.83 2.86 9.16
CA GLU A 145 19.13 2.49 10.55
C GLU A 145 19.74 1.09 10.66
N THR A 146 20.01 0.42 9.53
CA THR A 146 20.71 -0.86 9.54
C THR A 146 22.15 -0.69 10.03
N GLU A 147 22.50 -1.33 11.14
CA GLU A 147 23.87 -1.35 11.65
C GLU A 147 24.79 -2.16 10.73
N ASN A 148 25.99 -1.63 10.44
CA ASN A 148 26.99 -2.36 9.67
C ASN A 148 27.55 -3.51 10.54
N PRO A 149 27.39 -4.78 10.15
CA PRO A 149 27.92 -5.91 10.91
C PRO A 149 29.46 -5.97 10.90
N ILE A 150 30.11 -5.23 10.02
CA ILE A 150 31.57 -5.09 9.95
C ILE A 150 31.95 -3.72 10.47
N SER A 151 32.30 -3.65 11.75
CA SER A 151 32.89 -2.46 12.35
C SER A 151 34.41 -2.44 12.12
N GLU A 152 34.94 -1.25 11.82
CA GLU A 152 36.38 -1.02 11.94
C GLU A 152 36.76 -1.08 13.42
N ILE A 153 37.86 -1.77 13.71
CA ILE A 153 38.48 -1.77 15.02
C ILE A 153 39.17 -0.42 15.26
N ASP A 154 39.17 0.09 16.50
CA ASP A 154 39.68 1.44 16.83
C ASP A 154 41.12 1.72 16.37
N ASN A 155 41.95 0.69 16.28
CA ASN A 155 43.32 0.76 15.76
C ASN A 155 43.53 -0.32 14.70
N PRO A 156 43.14 -0.07 13.44
CA PRO A 156 43.35 -1.03 12.37
C PRO A 156 44.83 -1.13 12.06
N ILE A 157 45.29 -2.35 11.77
CA ILE A 157 46.65 -2.58 11.29
C ILE A 157 46.73 -2.01 9.87
N GLN A 158 47.43 -0.89 9.69
CA GLN A 158 47.69 -0.36 8.35
C GLN A 158 48.63 -1.30 7.61
N GLN A 159 48.19 -1.77 6.44
CA GLN A 159 48.96 -2.67 5.60
C GLN A 159 49.10 -2.05 4.20
N ASP A 160 50.24 -1.42 3.94
CA ASP A 160 50.49 -0.67 2.70
C ASP A 160 50.70 -1.58 1.48
N ASN A 161 51.16 -2.82 1.70
CA ASN A 161 51.43 -3.78 0.64
C ASN A 161 51.01 -5.20 1.02
N PHE A 162 50.42 -5.89 0.05
CA PHE A 162 50.06 -7.30 0.17
C PHE A 162 51.31 -8.18 0.03
N THR A 163 51.83 -8.65 1.17
CA THR A 163 53.10 -9.39 1.27
C THR A 163 52.96 -10.85 1.69
N LYS A 164 51.76 -11.28 2.12
CA LYS A 164 51.46 -12.66 2.53
C LYS A 164 50.32 -13.24 1.70
N ALA A 165 50.29 -14.55 1.49
CA ALA A 165 49.21 -15.22 0.78
C ALA A 165 47.89 -15.21 1.58
N VAL A 166 46.75 -15.20 0.88
CA VAL A 166 45.43 -15.42 1.51
C VAL A 166 45.28 -16.90 1.84
N LYS A 167 44.89 -17.20 3.09
CA LYS A 167 44.52 -18.55 3.52
C LYS A 167 43.09 -18.50 4.06
N ILE A 168 42.27 -19.45 3.63
CA ILE A 168 40.94 -19.70 4.19
C ILE A 168 41.09 -21.01 4.96
N ASP A 169 40.79 -20.98 6.27
CA ASP A 169 40.77 -22.17 7.11
C ASP A 169 39.45 -22.93 6.97
#